data_AF-A0A2W4VP71-F1
#
_entry.id   AF-A0A2W4VP71-F1
#
_cell.length_a   1.000
_cell.length_b   1.000
_cell.length_c   1.000
_cell.angle_alpha   90.00
_cell.angle_beta   90.00
_cell.angle_gamma   90.00
#
_symmetry.space_group_name_H-M   'P 1'
#
loop_
_entity.id
_entity.type
_entity.pdbx_description
1 polymer ?
#
loop_
_entity_poly.entity_id
_entity_poly.type
_entity_poly.pdbx_seq_one_letter_code
_entity_poly.pdbx_strand_id
1 'polypeptide(L)'
;MMDVAPLALTDSIKVLLKDTATRLKGTERRQFMAQVVQSLGRGGGVQAERELGWNRGTVRKGLYELEHGPIHDAFEQRGRKPAEAKLPQLLSDIQAIVEPQTQADPTLTSQRLYTR
;
A
#
# COMPACT_ATOMS: atom_id res chain seq x y z
N MET A 1 -6.41 -33.18 -11.54
CA MET A 1 -5.19 -32.50 -11.08
C MET A 1 -4.07 -32.99 -11.96
N MET A 2 -3.47 -32.14 -12.79
CA MET A 2 -2.33 -32.57 -13.59
C MET A 2 -1.14 -32.76 -12.64
N ASP A 3 -0.62 -33.98 -12.56
CA ASP A 3 0.65 -34.30 -11.90
C ASP A 3 1.79 -33.70 -12.71
N VAL A 4 1.95 -32.39 -12.61
CA VAL A 4 3.13 -31.69 -13.13
C VAL A 4 4.22 -31.85 -12.09
N ALA A 5 5.37 -32.40 -12.50
CA ALA A 5 6.52 -32.53 -11.62
C ALA A 5 6.85 -31.18 -10.96
N PRO A 6 7.18 -31.17 -9.66
CA PRO A 6 7.47 -29.93 -8.95
C PRO A 6 8.66 -29.21 -9.60
N LEU A 7 8.55 -27.88 -9.68
CA LEU A 7 9.57 -27.03 -10.29
C LEU A 7 10.93 -27.24 -9.59
N ALA A 8 11.96 -27.60 -10.37
CA ALA A 8 13.32 -27.71 -9.87
C ALA A 8 14.00 -26.34 -9.85
N LEU A 9 14.55 -25.93 -8.69
CA LEU A 9 15.31 -24.69 -8.55
C LEU A 9 16.78 -24.89 -8.89
N THR A 10 17.11 -24.91 -10.17
CA THR A 10 18.50 -24.76 -10.64
C THR A 10 18.97 -23.32 -10.42
N ASP A 11 20.28 -23.08 -10.40
CA ASP A 11 20.80 -21.73 -10.13
C ASP A 11 20.37 -20.71 -11.19
N SER A 12 20.28 -21.11 -12.47
CA SER A 12 19.76 -20.26 -13.54
C SER A 12 18.30 -19.88 -13.32
N ILE A 13 17.46 -20.84 -12.89
CA ILE A 13 16.05 -20.58 -12.57
C ILE A 13 15.95 -19.67 -11.34
N LYS A 14 16.76 -19.88 -10.30
CA LYS A 14 16.75 -19.00 -9.11
C LYS A 14 17.05 -17.55 -9.48
N VAL A 15 18.05 -17.32 -10.34
CA VAL A 15 18.40 -15.97 -10.82
C VAL A 15 17.24 -15.37 -11.61
N LEU A 16 16.67 -16.12 -12.56
CA LEU A 16 15.53 -15.67 -13.35
C LEU A 16 14.32 -15.30 -12.48
N LEU A 17 13.94 -16.16 -11.54
CA LEU A 17 12.79 -15.92 -10.66
C LEU A 17 13.00 -14.69 -9.77
N LYS A 18 14.22 -14.48 -9.26
CA LYS A 18 14.57 -13.29 -8.48
C LYS A 18 14.47 -12.02 -9.32
N ASP A 19 15.01 -12.03 -10.53
CA ASP A 19 14.94 -10.88 -11.46
C ASP A 19 13.52 -10.58 -11.91
N THR A 20 12.72 -11.60 -12.22
CA THR A 20 11.29 -11.40 -12.53
C THR A 20 10.55 -10.77 -11.35
N ALA A 21 10.80 -11.25 -10.12
CA ALA A 21 10.17 -10.71 -8.93
C ALA A 21 10.56 -9.25 -8.63
N THR A 22 11.76 -8.79 -9.00
CA THR A 22 12.15 -7.38 -8.79
C THR A 22 11.51 -6.43 -9.79
N ARG A 23 11.20 -6.91 -11.01
CA ARG A 23 10.52 -6.12 -12.04
C ARG A 23 9.02 -5.91 -11.75
N LEU A 24 8.40 -6.86 -11.05
CA LEU A 24 7.00 -6.78 -10.63
C LEU A 24 6.80 -5.92 -9.38
N LYS A 25 5.60 -5.35 -9.21
CA LYS A 25 5.26 -4.51 -8.06
C LYS A 25 3.97 -4.96 -7.38
N GLY A 26 3.81 -4.56 -6.12
CA GLY A 26 2.56 -4.72 -5.37
C GLY A 26 2.01 -6.15 -5.39
N THR A 27 0.74 -6.28 -5.78
CA THR A 27 0.01 -7.55 -5.86
C THR A 27 0.57 -8.48 -6.92
N GLU A 28 0.91 -7.97 -8.11
CA GLU A 28 1.43 -8.79 -9.21
C GLU A 28 2.68 -9.56 -8.79
N ARG A 29 3.59 -8.89 -8.07
CA ARG A 29 4.78 -9.53 -7.51
C ARG A 29 4.43 -10.66 -6.55
N ARG A 30 3.47 -10.44 -5.66
CA ARG A 30 3.06 -11.44 -4.65
C ARG A 30 2.37 -12.63 -5.28
N GLN A 31 1.48 -12.38 -6.24
CA GLN A 31 0.80 -13.44 -6.99
C GLN A 31 1.80 -14.27 -7.81
N PHE A 32 2.77 -13.64 -8.46
CA PHE A 32 3.86 -14.35 -9.14
C PHE A 32 4.64 -15.24 -8.16
N MET A 33 5.09 -14.70 -7.02
CA MET A 33 5.80 -15.49 -6.01
C MET A 33 4.95 -16.66 -5.50
N ALA A 34 3.65 -16.47 -5.34
CA ALA A 34 2.71 -17.49 -4.89
C ALA A 34 2.51 -18.59 -5.95
N GLN A 35 2.39 -18.24 -7.24
CA GLN A 35 2.31 -19.20 -8.35
C GLN A 35 3.56 -20.08 -8.39
N VAL A 36 4.74 -19.47 -8.30
CA VAL A 36 6.02 -20.20 -8.24
C VAL A 36 6.03 -21.17 -7.07
N VAL A 37 5.57 -20.74 -5.89
CA VAL A 37 5.50 -21.60 -4.70
C VAL A 37 4.48 -22.74 -4.85
N GLN A 38 3.35 -22.54 -5.53
CA GLN A 38 2.43 -23.63 -5.88
C GLN A 38 3.11 -24.64 -6.82
N SER A 39 3.87 -24.16 -7.81
CA SER A 39 4.64 -25.02 -8.72
C SER A 39 5.77 -25.79 -8.03
N LEU A 40 6.30 -25.31 -6.90
CA LEU A 40 7.26 -26.06 -6.07
C LEU A 40 6.59 -27.20 -5.28
N GLY A 41 5.26 -27.16 -5.11
CA GLY A 41 4.51 -28.20 -4.40
C GLY A 41 4.66 -28.15 -2.88
N ARG A 42 4.53 -29.31 -2.24
CA ARG A 42 4.54 -29.43 -0.77
C ARG A 42 5.87 -28.95 -0.19
N GLY A 43 5.81 -27.99 0.74
CA GLY A 43 7.01 -27.39 1.32
C GLY A 43 7.63 -26.27 0.48
N GLY A 44 7.03 -25.92 -0.67
CA GLY A 44 7.53 -24.88 -1.56
C GLY A 44 7.75 -23.53 -0.89
N GLY A 45 6.95 -23.17 0.13
CA GLY A 45 7.16 -21.94 0.90
C GLY A 45 8.46 -21.93 1.71
N VAL A 46 8.84 -23.06 2.31
CA VAL A 46 10.13 -23.21 3.02
C VAL A 46 11.29 -23.20 2.03
N GLN A 47 11.12 -23.87 0.89
CA GLN A 47 12.12 -23.88 -0.17
C GLN A 47 12.34 -22.50 -0.79
N ALA A 48 11.27 -21.73 -1.04
CA ALA A 48 11.37 -20.37 -1.56
C ALA A 48 12.00 -19.39 -0.55
N GLU A 49 11.75 -19.56 0.75
CA GLU A 49 12.44 -18.78 1.78
C GLU A 49 13.95 -19.07 1.78
N ARG A 50 14.34 -20.35 1.75
CA ARG A 50 15.74 -20.78 1.79
C ARG A 50 16.52 -20.41 0.52
N GLU A 51 15.96 -20.69 -0.65
CA GLU A 51 16.68 -20.59 -1.93
C GLU A 51 16.50 -19.21 -2.59
N LEU A 52 15.31 -18.62 -2.45
CA LEU A 52 14.95 -17.36 -3.11
C LEU A 52 14.97 -16.16 -2.15
N GLY A 53 15.08 -16.38 -0.84
CA GLY A 53 15.04 -15.31 0.16
C GLY A 53 13.66 -14.67 0.30
N TRP A 54 12.61 -15.37 -0.14
CA TRP A 54 11.26 -14.83 -0.17
C TRP A 54 10.55 -15.03 1.18
N ASN A 55 10.07 -13.94 1.77
CA ASN A 55 9.36 -13.99 3.03
C ASN A 55 8.06 -14.81 2.91
N ARG A 56 7.88 -15.81 3.79
CA ARG A 56 6.69 -16.68 3.79
C ARG A 56 5.37 -15.94 4.03
N GLY A 57 5.39 -14.84 4.79
CA GLY A 57 4.22 -13.97 4.99
C GLY A 57 3.79 -13.28 3.70
N THR A 58 4.75 -12.78 2.92
CA THR A 58 4.50 -12.19 1.59
C THR A 58 3.92 -13.22 0.62
N VAL A 59 4.50 -14.42 0.57
CA VAL A 59 4.02 -15.53 -0.26
C VAL A 59 2.60 -15.94 0.15
N ARG A 60 2.32 -16.06 1.45
CA ARG A 60 0.99 -16.39 1.97
C ARG A 60 -0.05 -15.33 1.60
N LYS A 61 0.30 -14.04 1.66
CA LYS A 61 -0.57 -12.96 1.16
C LYS A 61 -0.84 -13.13 -0.33
N GLY A 62 0.20 -13.44 -1.12
CA GLY A 62 0.06 -13.73 -2.55
C GLY A 62 -0.82 -14.95 -2.86
N LEU A 63 -0.73 -16.03 -2.07
CA LEU A 63 -1.58 -17.22 -2.22
C LEU A 63 -3.05 -16.87 -2.01
N TYR A 64 -3.35 -16.13 -0.94
CA TYR A 64 -4.69 -15.62 -0.72
C TYR A 64 -5.17 -14.74 -1.87
N GLU A 65 -4.31 -13.86 -2.39
CA GLU A 65 -4.60 -12.97 -3.52
C GLU A 65 -4.82 -13.70 -4.85
N LEU A 66 -4.29 -14.92 -5.03
CA LEU A 66 -4.58 -15.74 -6.21
C LEU A 66 -5.99 -16.32 -6.17
N GLU A 67 -6.47 -16.68 -4.98
CA GLU A 67 -7.79 -17.28 -4.78
C GLU A 67 -8.92 -16.23 -4.72
N HIS A 68 -8.65 -15.10 -4.07
CA HIS A 68 -9.67 -14.09 -3.74
C HIS A 68 -9.50 -12.77 -4.53
N GLY A 69 -8.44 -12.66 -5.32
CA GLY A 69 -8.08 -11.43 -6.05
C GLY A 69 -7.21 -10.45 -5.24
N PRO A 70 -6.80 -9.33 -5.87
CA PRO A 70 -5.92 -8.33 -5.25
C PRO A 70 -6.47 -7.76 -3.94
N ILE A 71 -5.64 -7.76 -2.89
CA ILE A 71 -5.97 -7.03 -1.65
C ILE A 71 -5.59 -5.56 -1.83
N HIS A 72 -6.60 -4.69 -1.72
CA HIS A 72 -6.41 -3.24 -1.64
C HIS A 72 -6.27 -2.81 -0.19
N ASP A 73 -5.14 -2.21 0.17
CA ASP A 73 -4.94 -1.68 1.51
C ASP A 73 -5.79 -0.40 1.69
N ALA A 74 -6.65 -0.39 2.71
CA ALA A 74 -7.54 0.73 3.02
C ALA A 74 -6.81 1.90 3.71
N PHE A 75 -5.80 2.47 3.07
CA PHE A 75 -4.99 3.56 3.64
C PHE A 75 -5.85 4.78 3.99
N GLU A 76 -6.86 5.09 3.19
CA GLU A 76 -7.83 6.17 3.42
C GLU A 76 -8.64 6.02 4.72
N GLN A 77 -8.78 4.79 5.23
CA GLN A 77 -9.48 4.51 6.47
C GLN A 77 -8.56 4.62 7.69
N ARG A 78 -7.25 4.72 7.48
CA ARG A 78 -6.24 4.82 8.52
C ARG A 78 -5.92 6.28 8.83
N GLY A 79 -5.42 6.52 10.04
CA GLY A 79 -4.91 7.82 10.46
C GLY A 79 -5.97 8.77 11.02
N ARG A 80 -5.49 9.88 11.61
CA ARG A 80 -6.35 10.94 12.12
C ARG A 80 -6.88 11.74 10.93
N LYS A 81 -8.19 11.69 10.71
CA LYS A 81 -8.85 12.52 9.71
C LYS A 81 -8.64 14.02 10.01
N PRO A 82 -8.56 14.88 8.98
CA PRO A 82 -8.49 16.33 9.16
C PRO A 82 -9.70 16.83 9.96
N ALA A 83 -9.57 17.98 10.63
CA ALA A 83 -10.61 18.49 11.53
C ALA A 83 -11.92 18.75 10.76
N GLU A 84 -11.81 19.18 9.52
CA GLU A 84 -12.87 19.44 8.54
C GLU A 84 -13.72 18.20 8.25
N ALA A 85 -13.13 17.00 8.32
CA ALA A 85 -13.90 15.76 8.18
C ALA A 85 -14.84 15.50 9.37
N LYS A 86 -14.55 16.08 10.54
CA LYS A 86 -15.39 16.02 11.74
C LYS A 86 -16.27 17.25 11.90
N LEU A 87 -15.81 18.39 11.39
CA LEU A 87 -16.44 19.70 11.45
C LEU A 87 -16.55 20.22 10.01
N PRO A 88 -17.56 19.80 9.23
CA PRO A 88 -17.66 20.14 7.81
C PRO A 88 -17.71 21.65 7.53
N GLN A 89 -18.18 22.42 8.52
CA GLN A 89 -18.30 23.88 8.47
C GLN A 89 -17.17 24.61 9.23
N LEU A 90 -16.07 23.91 9.56
CA LEU A 90 -15.00 24.47 10.40
C LEU A 90 -14.49 25.83 9.89
N LEU A 91 -14.27 25.96 8.58
CA LEU A 91 -13.77 27.20 8.00
C LEU A 91 -14.79 28.34 8.14
N SER A 92 -16.06 28.09 7.79
CA SER A 92 -17.11 29.10 7.92
C SER A 92 -17.38 29.47 9.38
N ASP A 93 -17.27 28.50 10.30
CA ASP A 93 -17.44 28.74 11.73
C ASP A 93 -16.30 29.61 12.27
N ILE A 94 -15.05 29.31 11.88
CA ILE A 94 -13.89 30.15 12.21
C ILE A 94 -14.09 31.57 11.66
N GLN A 95 -14.48 31.70 10.39
CA GLN A 95 -14.75 33.01 9.78
C GLN A 95 -15.85 33.75 10.54
N ALA A 96 -16.98 33.12 10.85
CA ALA A 96 -18.08 33.75 11.58
C ALA A 96 -17.68 34.24 12.98
N ILE A 97 -16.77 33.54 13.66
CA ILE A 97 -16.22 33.94 14.96
C ILE A 97 -15.26 35.12 14.82
N VAL A 98 -14.42 35.10 13.79
CA VAL A 98 -13.31 36.04 13.63
C VAL A 98 -13.73 37.35 12.96
N GLU A 99 -14.57 37.29 11.92
CA GLU A 99 -14.98 38.44 11.08
C GLU A 99 -15.45 39.66 11.89
N PRO A 100 -16.27 39.53 12.96
CA PRO A 100 -16.70 40.69 13.75
C PRO A 100 -15.57 41.42 14.49
N GLN A 101 -14.42 40.76 14.69
CA GLN A 101 -13.24 41.31 15.37
C GLN A 101 -12.12 41.68 14.38
N THR A 102 -12.43 41.64 13.09
CA THR A 102 -11.46 41.89 12.03
C THR A 102 -11.43 43.37 11.63
N GLN A 103 -10.24 43.91 11.41
CA GLN A 103 -10.00 45.28 10.99
C GLN A 103 -9.04 45.33 9.81
N ALA A 104 -9.24 46.31 8.92
CA ALA A 104 -8.30 46.57 7.84
C ALA A 104 -6.95 47.08 8.39
N ASP A 105 -5.88 46.84 7.64
CA ASP A 105 -4.56 47.40 7.92
C ASP A 105 -4.65 48.90 8.28
N PRO A 106 -4.26 49.30 9.50
CA PRO A 106 -4.37 50.69 9.94
C PRO A 106 -3.62 51.68 9.05
N THR A 107 -2.57 51.22 8.37
CA THR A 107 -1.75 52.05 7.47
C THR A 107 -2.36 52.20 6.07
N LEU A 108 -3.40 51.43 5.75
CA LEU A 108 -4.05 51.34 4.43
C LEU A 108 -3.09 51.02 3.27
N THR A 109 -1.91 50.49 3.58
CA THR A 109 -0.91 50.10 2.58
C THR A 109 -1.14 48.69 2.03
N SER A 110 -1.98 47.90 2.69
CA SER A 110 -2.31 46.54 2.29
C SER A 110 -3.80 46.23 2.46
N GLN A 111 -4.27 45.21 1.72
CA GLN A 111 -5.62 44.65 1.88
C GLN A 111 -5.70 43.57 2.97
N ARG A 112 -4.67 43.45 3.81
CA ARG A 112 -4.66 42.46 4.88
C ARG A 112 -5.63 42.87 5.99
N LEU A 113 -6.23 41.84 6.56
CA LEU A 113 -7.19 41.93 7.65
C LEU A 113 -6.54 41.38 8.91
N TYR A 114 -6.63 42.13 10.01
CA TYR A 114 -6.05 41.79 11.30
C TYR A 114 -7.14 41.63 12.34
N THR A 115 -7.03 40.60 13.17
CA THR A 115 -7.91 40.40 14.32
C THR A 115 -7.44 41.25 15.49
N ARG A 116 -8.38 41.88 16.20
CA ARG A 116 -8.11 42.68 17.38
C ARG A 116 -7.60 41.87 18.57
#